data_AF-A0A096DBV6-F1
#
_entry.id   AF-A0A096DBV6-F1
#
_cell.length_a   1.000
_cell.length_b   1.000
_cell.length_c   1.000
_cell.angle_alpha   90.00
_cell.angle_beta   90.00
_cell.angle_gamma   90.00
#
_symmetry.space_group_name_H-M   'P 1'
#
loop_
_entity.id
_entity.type
_entity.pdbx_description
1 polymer ?
#
loop_
_entity_poly.entity_id
_entity_poly.type
_entity_poly.pdbx_seq_one_letter_code
_entity_poly.pdbx_strand_id
1 'polypeptide(L)'
;MGKLELYIPVGRERLRCGYTTGTCAAAAAAGAAALLLEGAALPAVHIDTPAGVRVEAELLEHAAGDGWAACAVRKDGGDDPDVTDGALICARVERSAQPGIAIDGGQGVGRVTRPGLDQPVGEAAINSTPRA
;
A
#
# COMPACT_ATOMS: atom_id res chain seq x y z
N MET A 1 -7.66 5.13 15.49
CA MET A 1 -6.95 3.91 15.03
C MET A 1 -5.76 3.65 15.93
N GLY A 2 -5.46 2.38 16.23
CA GLY A 2 -4.23 2.00 16.93
C GLY A 2 -3.03 1.97 15.98
N LYS A 3 -1.83 2.27 16.48
CA LYS A 3 -0.59 2.02 15.73
C LYS A 3 -0.21 0.54 15.83
N LEU A 4 0.59 0.05 14.88
CA LEU A 4 1.16 -1.29 14.96
C LEU A 4 2.13 -1.39 16.12
N GLU A 5 1.77 -2.21 17.11
CA GLU A 5 2.61 -2.54 18.27
C GLU A 5 3.39 -3.84 18.01
N LEU A 6 4.25 -3.80 17.00
CA LEU A 6 5.21 -4.87 16.69
C LEU A 6 6.62 -4.33 16.90
N TYR A 7 7.48 -5.07 17.59
CA TYR A 7 8.85 -4.64 17.91
C TYR A 7 9.85 -5.74 17.60
N ILE A 8 11.02 -5.34 17.08
CA ILE A 8 12.15 -6.24 16.83
C ILE A 8 13.37 -5.84 17.67
N PRO A 9 14.18 -6.79 18.14
CA PRO A 9 15.40 -6.49 18.88
C PRO A 9 16.49 -5.98 17.91
N VAL A 10 17.08 -4.83 18.22
CA VAL A 10 18.22 -4.26 17.48
C VAL A 10 19.30 -3.86 18.48
N GLY A 11 20.35 -4.68 18.58
CA GLY A 11 21.40 -4.51 19.58
C GLY A 11 20.86 -4.64 21.00
N ARG A 12 20.86 -3.53 21.76
CA ARG A 12 20.33 -3.47 23.15
C ARG A 12 18.93 -2.86 23.23
N GLU A 13 18.37 -2.43 22.11
CA GLU A 13 17.09 -1.72 22.04
C GLU A 13 16.01 -2.58 21.38
N ARG A 14 14.76 -2.15 21.49
CA ARG A 14 13.63 -2.69 20.75
C ARG A 14 13.05 -1.58 19.89
N LEU A 15 13.07 -1.77 18.58
CA LEU A 15 12.54 -0.79 17.62
C LEU A 15 11.16 -1.22 17.15
N ARG A 16 10.24 -0.27 17.10
CA ARG A 16 8.89 -0.47 16.59
C ARG A 16 8.93 -0.62 15.07
N CYS A 17 8.25 -1.64 14.56
CA CYS A 17 8.05 -1.83 13.13
C CYS A 17 6.98 -0.87 12.61
N GLY A 18 7.23 -0.37 11.40
CA GLY A 18 6.24 0.33 10.60
C GLY A 18 5.55 -0.56 9.58
N TYR A 19 4.88 0.07 8.64
CA TYR A 19 4.31 -0.53 7.43
C TYR A 19 5.21 -0.27 6.23
N THR A 20 5.36 -1.27 5.37
CA THR A 20 6.01 -1.07 4.08
C THR A 20 5.11 -0.25 3.14
N THR A 21 5.70 0.37 2.11
CA THR A 21 4.93 1.02 1.05
C THR A 21 3.95 0.05 0.37
N GLY A 22 4.34 -1.23 0.21
CA GLY A 22 3.46 -2.28 -0.31
C GLY A 22 2.25 -2.56 0.57
N THR A 23 2.45 -2.65 1.90
CA THR A 23 1.37 -2.77 2.89
C THR A 23 0.40 -1.59 2.78
N CYS A 24 0.91 -0.36 2.71
CA CYS A 24 0.07 0.83 2.55
C CYS A 24 -0.71 0.82 1.22
N ALA A 25 -0.06 0.44 0.12
CA ALA A 25 -0.70 0.36 -1.20
C ALA A 25 -1.81 -0.71 -1.24
N ALA A 26 -1.58 -1.89 -0.63
CA ALA A 26 -2.58 -2.94 -0.54
C ALA A 26 -3.79 -2.51 0.30
N ALA A 27 -3.57 -1.84 1.44
CA ALA A 27 -4.65 -1.29 2.25
C ALA A 27 -5.43 -0.19 1.51
N ALA A 28 -4.74 0.74 0.85
CA ALA A 28 -5.38 1.76 0.03
C ALA A 28 -6.21 1.15 -1.11
N ALA A 29 -5.69 0.12 -1.77
CA ALA A 29 -6.40 -0.59 -2.84
C ALA A 29 -7.63 -1.34 -2.32
N ALA A 30 -7.55 -1.95 -1.13
CA ALA A 30 -8.69 -2.60 -0.49
C ALA A 30 -9.80 -1.59 -0.15
N GLY A 31 -9.44 -0.42 0.40
CA GLY A 31 -10.39 0.67 0.67
C GLY A 31 -11.04 1.21 -0.60
N ALA A 32 -10.24 1.43 -1.65
CA ALA A 32 -10.74 1.88 -2.94
C ALA A 32 -11.67 0.83 -3.59
N ALA A 33 -11.33 -0.45 -3.49
CA ALA A 33 -12.16 -1.53 -4.00
C ALA A 33 -13.50 -1.61 -3.25
N ALA A 34 -13.51 -1.49 -1.92
CA ALA A 34 -14.73 -1.42 -1.13
C ALA A 34 -15.60 -0.22 -1.53
N LEU A 35 -14.98 0.95 -1.73
CA LEU A 35 -15.70 2.14 -2.19
C LEU A 35 -16.29 1.95 -3.61
N LEU A 36 -15.55 1.33 -4.54
CA LEU A 36 -15.99 1.10 -5.91
C LEU A 36 -17.09 0.04 -6.04
N LEU A 37 -16.98 -1.05 -5.27
CA LEU A 37 -17.86 -2.22 -5.40
C LEU A 37 -19.09 -2.13 -4.51
N GLU A 38 -18.93 -1.56 -3.31
CA GLU A 38 -19.99 -1.52 -2.29
C GLU A 38 -20.51 -0.10 -2.04
N GLY A 39 -19.83 0.93 -2.56
CA GLY A 39 -20.18 2.33 -2.27
C GLY A 39 -19.83 2.78 -0.86
N ALA A 40 -19.04 1.99 -0.12
CA ALA A 40 -18.70 2.23 1.27
C ALA A 40 -17.35 2.94 1.42
N ALA A 41 -17.36 4.17 1.92
CA ALA A 41 -16.15 4.85 2.37
C ALA A 41 -15.80 4.38 3.79
N LEU A 42 -14.90 3.41 3.89
CA LEU A 42 -14.47 2.83 5.15
C LEU A 42 -13.47 3.76 5.87
N PRO A 43 -13.56 3.95 7.19
CA PRO A 43 -12.56 4.74 7.92
C PRO A 43 -11.21 4.01 8.03
N ALA A 44 -11.21 2.68 7.95
CA ALA A 44 -10.04 1.83 8.07
C ALA A 44 -10.26 0.48 7.38
N VAL A 45 -9.16 -0.22 7.11
CA VAL A 45 -9.17 -1.62 6.65
C VAL A 45 -8.17 -2.46 7.44
N HIS A 46 -8.46 -3.76 7.52
CA HIS A 46 -7.49 -4.75 7.98
C HIS A 46 -6.95 -5.54 6.78
N ILE A 47 -5.63 -5.67 6.70
CA ILE A 47 -4.97 -6.53 5.73
C ILE A 47 -4.01 -7.49 6.42
N ASP A 48 -3.90 -8.70 5.88
CA ASP A 48 -2.88 -9.65 6.28
C ASP A 48 -1.64 -9.44 5.41
N THR A 49 -0.48 -9.32 6.05
CA THR A 49 0.78 -9.19 5.33
C THR A 49 1.35 -10.58 4.99
N PRO A 50 2.25 -10.70 3.99
CA PRO A 50 2.94 -11.95 3.68
C PRO A 50 3.75 -12.51 4.87
N ALA A 51 4.08 -11.68 5.85
CA ALA A 51 4.75 -12.09 7.09
C ALA A 51 3.79 -12.66 8.15
N GLY A 52 2.49 -12.78 7.84
CA GLY A 52 1.46 -13.24 8.79
C GLY A 52 1.08 -12.21 9.86
N VAL A 53 1.49 -10.95 9.68
CA VAL A 53 1.14 -9.85 10.59
C VAL A 53 -0.11 -9.17 10.06
N ARG A 54 -1.13 -9.04 10.91
CA ARG A 54 -2.34 -8.28 10.59
C ARG A 54 -2.12 -6.80 10.85
N VAL A 55 -2.42 -5.98 9.86
CA VAL A 55 -2.26 -4.52 9.91
C VAL A 55 -3.63 -3.86 9.80
N GLU A 56 -3.91 -2.91 10.68
CA GLU A 56 -5.02 -1.98 10.57
C GLU A 56 -4.49 -0.65 10.03
N ALA A 57 -5.05 -0.18 8.92
CA ALA A 57 -4.65 1.06 8.28
C ALA A 57 -5.85 2.00 8.14
N GLU A 58 -5.67 3.25 8.59
CA GLU A 58 -6.61 4.33 8.35
C GLU A 58 -6.64 4.68 6.87
N LEU A 59 -7.85 4.84 6.33
CA LEU A 59 -8.06 5.25 4.96
C LEU A 59 -8.31 6.75 4.90
N LEU A 60 -7.52 7.40 4.04
CA LEU A 60 -7.51 8.83 3.81
C LEU A 60 -7.87 9.12 2.34
N GLU A 61 -8.18 10.38 2.03
CA GLU A 61 -8.35 10.89 0.66
C GLU A 61 -9.27 10.03 -0.23
N HIS A 62 -10.41 9.62 0.31
CA HIS A 62 -11.45 8.91 -0.44
C HIS A 62 -11.91 9.75 -1.64
N ALA A 63 -11.84 9.16 -2.83
CA ALA A 63 -12.34 9.77 -4.06
C ALA A 63 -12.99 8.69 -4.93
N ALA A 64 -14.05 9.05 -5.65
CA ALA A 64 -14.72 8.15 -6.58
C ALA A 64 -15.30 8.92 -7.77
N GLY A 65 -15.45 8.21 -8.88
CA GLY A 65 -16.11 8.69 -10.07
C GLY A 65 -16.69 7.53 -10.89
N ASP A 66 -17.04 7.79 -12.14
CA ASP A 66 -17.63 6.75 -12.98
C ASP A 66 -16.61 5.64 -13.27
N GLY A 67 -16.88 4.44 -12.76
CA GLY A 67 -16.06 3.25 -12.95
C GLY A 67 -14.75 3.20 -12.16
N TRP A 68 -14.47 4.15 -11.26
CA TRP A 68 -13.23 4.16 -10.47
C TRP A 68 -13.43 4.68 -9.03
N ALA A 69 -12.55 4.25 -8.13
CA ALA A 69 -12.39 4.81 -6.79
C ALA A 69 -10.92 4.83 -6.37
N ALA A 70 -10.58 5.68 -5.41
CA ALA A 70 -9.25 5.81 -4.86
C ALA A 70 -9.29 6.09 -3.36
N CYS A 71 -8.26 5.61 -2.67
CA CYS A 71 -7.97 5.93 -1.28
C CYS A 71 -6.46 6.09 -1.10
N ALA A 72 -6.06 6.64 0.04
CA ALA A 72 -4.68 6.75 0.46
C ALA A 72 -4.49 6.17 1.87
N VAL A 73 -3.26 5.74 2.15
CA VAL A 73 -2.81 5.37 3.49
C VAL A 73 -1.56 6.18 3.79
N ARG A 74 -1.52 6.84 4.94
CA ARG A 74 -0.30 7.47 5.41
C ARG A 74 0.64 6.41 5.94
N LYS A 75 1.84 6.32 5.37
CA LYS A 75 2.85 5.38 5.83
C LYS A 75 3.36 5.78 7.22
N ASP A 76 3.42 4.78 8.10
CA ASP A 76 4.09 4.85 9.40
C ASP A 76 5.36 3.99 9.29
N GLY A 77 6.53 4.62 9.38
CA GLY A 77 7.84 3.98 9.28
C GLY A 77 8.27 3.23 10.54
N GLY A 78 7.55 3.34 11.65
CA GLY A 78 8.03 2.80 12.92
C GLY A 78 9.12 3.68 13.51
N ASP A 79 10.17 3.05 14.02
CA ASP A 79 11.40 3.71 14.46
C ASP A 79 12.52 3.62 13.40
N ASP A 80 12.22 3.11 12.21
CA ASP A 80 13.16 3.05 11.08
C ASP A 80 13.36 4.46 10.48
N PRO A 81 14.62 4.92 10.28
CA PRO A 81 14.89 6.16 9.54
C PRO A 81 14.59 5.99 8.05
N ASP A 82 13.30 6.01 7.72
CA ASP A 82 12.74 5.78 6.39
C ASP A 82 12.30 7.09 5.73
N VAL A 83 12.89 7.41 4.57
CA VAL A 83 12.59 8.63 3.79
C VAL A 83 11.13 8.71 3.32
N THR A 84 10.43 7.59 3.29
CA THR A 84 9.01 7.48 2.89
C THR A 84 8.07 7.54 4.08
N ASP A 85 8.56 7.69 5.32
CA ASP A 85 7.70 7.90 6.48
C ASP A 85 6.82 9.15 6.32
N GLY A 86 5.56 9.03 6.75
CA GLY A 86 4.56 10.10 6.63
C GLY A 86 4.04 10.34 5.21
N ALA A 87 4.61 9.71 4.18
CA ALA A 87 4.14 9.82 2.80
C ALA A 87 2.73 9.23 2.66
N LEU A 88 1.91 9.85 1.81
CA LEU A 88 0.63 9.28 1.41
C LEU A 88 0.85 8.30 0.26
N ILE A 89 0.50 7.04 0.50
CA ILE A 89 0.52 6.00 -0.51
C ILE A 89 -0.89 5.84 -1.03
N CYS A 90 -1.10 6.24 -2.28
CA CYS A 90 -2.41 6.27 -2.90
C CYS A 90 -2.60 5.06 -3.83
N ALA A 91 -3.81 4.52 -3.87
CA ALA A 91 -4.20 3.50 -4.82
C ALA A 91 -5.53 3.89 -5.47
N ARG A 92 -5.59 3.75 -6.79
CA ARG A 92 -6.81 3.91 -7.58
C ARG A 92 -7.17 2.55 -8.20
N VAL A 93 -8.43 2.16 -8.04
CA VAL A 93 -9.00 0.93 -8.56
C VAL A 93 -10.05 1.30 -9.60
N GLU A 94 -10.01 0.63 -10.75
CA GLU A 94 -10.93 0.84 -11.86
C GLU A 94 -11.49 -0.49 -12.36
N ARG A 95 -12.70 -0.46 -12.92
CA ARG A 95 -13.26 -1.63 -13.59
C ARG A 95 -12.54 -1.89 -14.91
N SER A 96 -12.01 -3.10 -15.05
CA SER A 96 -11.46 -3.59 -16.32
C SER A 96 -12.50 -4.42 -17.07
N ALA A 97 -12.51 -4.32 -18.40
CA ALA A 97 -13.27 -5.22 -19.26
C ALA A 97 -12.62 -6.61 -19.36
N GLN A 98 -11.34 -6.73 -19.02
CA GLN A 98 -10.59 -7.99 -19.06
C GLN A 98 -10.64 -8.67 -17.69
N PRO A 99 -10.79 -10.01 -17.63
CA PRO A 99 -10.66 -10.76 -16.39
C PRO A 99 -9.29 -10.58 -15.74
N GLY A 100 -9.26 -10.61 -14.40
CA GLY A 100 -8.04 -10.56 -13.61
C GLY A 100 -7.75 -9.19 -13.00
N ILE A 101 -6.57 -9.06 -12.41
CA ILE A 101 -6.08 -7.84 -11.76
C ILE A 101 -4.83 -7.38 -12.52
N ALA A 102 -4.85 -6.13 -12.97
CA ALA A 102 -3.69 -5.46 -13.53
C ALA A 102 -3.17 -4.43 -12.52
N ILE A 103 -1.87 -4.45 -12.25
CA ILE A 103 -1.23 -3.53 -11.29
C ILE A 103 -0.16 -2.74 -12.03
N ASP A 104 -0.27 -1.42 -11.97
CA ASP A 104 0.72 -0.47 -12.49
C ASP A 104 0.99 0.65 -11.47
N GLY A 105 2.07 1.39 -11.66
CA GLY A 105 2.45 2.53 -10.85
C GLY A 105 1.91 3.85 -11.41
N GLY A 106 1.16 4.59 -10.61
CA GLY A 106 0.73 5.95 -10.91
C GLY A 106 1.80 7.01 -10.64
N GLN A 107 1.37 8.26 -10.48
CA GLN A 107 2.27 9.37 -10.14
C GLN A 107 3.06 9.07 -8.85
N GLY A 108 4.36 9.35 -8.88
CA GLY A 108 5.27 9.11 -7.76
C GLY A 108 5.88 7.70 -7.72
N VAL A 109 5.34 6.73 -8.47
CA VAL A 109 5.94 5.39 -8.59
C VAL A 109 6.99 5.41 -9.71
N GLY A 110 8.25 5.13 -9.34
CA GLY A 110 9.35 5.07 -10.29
C GLY A 110 9.16 4.00 -11.37
N ARG A 111 9.87 4.16 -12.49
CA ARG A 111 10.03 3.12 -13.52
C ARG A 111 11.43 2.53 -13.45
N VAL A 112 11.55 1.23 -13.68
CA VAL A 112 12.86 0.57 -13.74
C VAL A 112 13.60 1.04 -14.99
N THR A 113 14.76 1.66 -14.80
CA THR A 113 15.58 2.21 -15.90
C THR A 113 16.83 1.40 -16.21
N ARG A 114 17.19 0.45 -15.34
CA ARG A 114 18.39 -0.39 -15.47
C ARG A 114 18.08 -1.83 -15.04
N PRO A 115 18.77 -2.83 -15.62
CA PRO A 115 18.63 -4.22 -15.20
C PRO A 115 19.12 -4.43 -13.76
N GLY A 116 18.64 -5.50 -13.11
CA GLY A 116 19.07 -5.92 -11.77
C GLY A 116 18.09 -5.59 -10.64
N LEU A 117 16.97 -4.91 -10.94
CA LEU A 117 15.83 -4.81 -10.03
C LEU A 117 14.86 -5.97 -10.23
N ASP A 118 13.95 -6.16 -9.27
CA ASP A 118 12.96 -7.24 -9.29
C ASP A 118 12.00 -7.15 -10.50
N GLN A 119 11.67 -5.93 -10.94
CA GLN A 119 10.84 -5.70 -12.13
C GLN A 119 11.73 -5.41 -13.36
N PRO A 120 11.29 -5.79 -14.58
CA PRO A 120 12.06 -5.56 -15.79
C PRO A 120 12.10 -4.08 -16.18
N VAL A 121 13.08 -3.71 -17.01
CA VAL A 121 13.25 -2.32 -17.50
C VAL A 121 11.99 -1.87 -18.23
N GLY A 122 11.48 -0.69 -17.87
CA GLY A 122 10.24 -0.10 -18.38
C GLY A 122 9.05 -0.24 -17.43
N GLU A 123 9.04 -1.25 -16.56
CA GLU A 123 7.93 -1.51 -15.65
C GLU A 123 7.93 -0.59 -14.42
N ALA A 124 6.75 -0.49 -13.79
CA ALA A 124 6.63 0.13 -12.48
C ALA A 124 7.51 -0.57 -11.45
N ALA A 125 8.27 0.22 -10.67
CA ALA A 125 9.14 -0.24 -9.60
C ALA A 125 8.34 -0.69 -8.36
N ILE A 126 7.45 -1.66 -8.56
CA ILE A 126 6.63 -2.31 -7.54
C ILE A 126 7.07 -3.77 -7.51
N ASN A 127 7.60 -4.24 -6.39
CA ASN A 127 8.13 -5.60 -6.30
C ASN A 127 7.04 -6.67 -6.47
N SER A 128 7.47 -7.91 -6.70
CA SER A 128 6.62 -9.10 -6.87
C SER A 128 5.74 -9.38 -5.65
N THR A 129 6.27 -9.19 -4.43
CA THR A 129 5.50 -9.46 -3.19
C THR A 129 4.28 -8.54 -3.02
N PRO A 130 4.35 -7.20 -3.18
CA PRO A 130 3.15 -6.35 -3.18
C PRO A 130 2.17 -6.57 -4.35
N ARG A 131 2.56 -7.34 -5.38
CA ARG A 131 1.71 -7.62 -6.55
C ARG A 131 0.91 -8.93 -6.43
N ALA A 132 1.27 -9.80 -5.48
CA ALA A 132 0.67 -11.12 -5.27
C ALA A 132 -0.52 -11.03 -4.30
#